data_AF-A0A5J4DYB2-F1
#
_entry.id   AF-A0A5J4DYB2-F1
#
_cell.length_a   1.000
_cell.length_b   1.000
_cell.length_c   1.000
_cell.angle_alpha   90.00
_cell.angle_beta   90.00
_cell.angle_gamma   90.00
#
_symmetry.space_group_name_H-M   'P 1'
#
loop_
_entity.id
_entity.type
_entity.pdbx_description
1 polymer ?
#
loop_
_entity_poly.entity_id
_entity_poly.type
_entity_poly.pdbx_seq_one_letter_code
_entity_poly.pdbx_strand_id
1 'polypeptide(L)'
;MNLKGLLILTGTTLCGLAVLIGLGTWQLQRKAWKDALIGQLREQTGRVPAAYSSWLTRKKPATRQSGENPIAADLFAPVVIRGAFRHADEIYVFTTRRGRPGYLVLTPFKWRNAKAVWINRGFVPEALREPDTRRSSLLQGDVEVQGIIRGPESVGWFSPAPDRAKRIWYTIDLAAITKSVKIDVETTHFIEADRTPNPGGWPRGQDAKEFIRAIPNKHFGYALTWFGLAAGLCIVYGFFVRSQLRESVADR
;
A
#
# COMPACT_ATOMS: atom_id res chain seq x y z
N MET A 1 -13.34 21.20 47.56
CA MET A 1 -12.83 19.79 47.52
C MET A 1 -11.71 19.61 48.55
N ASN A 2 -11.53 18.43 49.17
CA ASN A 2 -10.42 18.23 50.12
C ASN A 2 -9.06 18.09 49.37
N LEU A 3 -7.95 18.33 50.09
CA LEU A 3 -6.60 18.31 49.50
C LEU A 3 -6.27 16.99 48.79
N LYS A 4 -6.72 15.86 49.35
CA LYS A 4 -6.53 14.53 48.76
C LYS A 4 -7.22 14.39 47.40
N GLY A 5 -8.46 14.86 47.28
CA GLY A 5 -9.21 14.86 46.02
C GLY A 5 -8.56 15.73 44.95
N LEU A 6 -8.01 16.89 45.33
CA LEU A 6 -7.26 17.74 44.42
C LEU A 6 -6.00 17.04 43.90
N LEU A 7 -5.20 16.45 44.79
CA LEU A 7 -3.96 15.75 44.41
C LEU A 7 -4.22 14.57 43.46
N ILE A 8 -5.27 13.79 43.71
CA ILE A 8 -5.66 12.68 42.82
C ILE A 8 -6.01 13.21 41.43
N LEU A 9 -6.84 14.26 41.35
CA LEU A 9 -7.24 14.85 40.08
C LEU A 9 -6.05 15.46 39.33
N THR A 10 -5.13 16.14 40.04
CA THR A 10 -3.88 16.63 39.46
C THR A 10 -3.07 15.49 38.86
N GLY A 11 -2.88 14.41 39.62
CA GLY A 11 -2.16 13.23 39.17
C GLY A 11 -2.76 12.62 37.91
N THR A 12 -4.08 12.39 37.90
CA THR A 12 -4.80 11.86 36.72
C THR A 12 -4.68 12.79 35.51
N THR A 13 -4.77 14.10 35.72
CA THR A 13 -4.62 15.10 34.65
C THR A 13 -3.21 15.06 34.05
N LEU A 14 -2.17 15.00 34.89
CA LEU A 14 -0.78 14.89 34.44
C LEU A 14 -0.52 13.58 33.67
N CYS A 15 -1.08 12.46 34.14
CA CYS A 15 -1.02 11.20 33.41
C CYS A 15 -1.69 11.29 32.03
N GLY A 16 -2.91 11.84 31.98
CA GLY A 16 -3.63 12.06 30.72
C GLY A 16 -2.86 12.97 29.77
N LEU A 17 -2.30 14.07 30.29
CA LEU A 17 -1.48 14.99 29.53
C LEU A 17 -0.23 14.31 28.94
N ALA A 18 0.47 13.51 29.74
CA ALA A 18 1.63 12.75 29.28
C ALA A 18 1.28 11.79 28.14
N VAL A 19 0.14 11.11 28.23
CA VAL A 19 -0.35 10.23 27.17
C VAL A 19 -0.67 11.02 25.90
N LEU A 20 -1.40 12.13 26.00
CA LEU A 20 -1.78 12.96 24.84
C LEU A 20 -0.55 13.55 24.13
N ILE A 21 0.42 14.06 24.89
CA ILE A 21 1.69 14.57 24.34
C ILE A 21 2.49 13.44 23.71
N GLY A 22 2.56 12.28 24.37
CA GLY A 22 3.22 11.08 23.84
C GLY A 22 2.64 10.64 22.51
N LEU A 23 1.30 10.57 22.41
CA LEU A 23 0.60 10.24 21.17
C LEU A 23 0.82 11.28 20.07
N GLY A 24 0.76 12.57 20.38
CA GLY A 24 1.05 13.64 19.42
C GLY A 24 2.48 13.55 18.88
N THR A 25 3.45 13.28 19.76
CA THR A 25 4.87 13.14 19.42
C THR A 25 5.10 11.91 18.55
N TRP A 26 4.50 10.77 18.92
CA TRP A 26 4.55 9.55 18.14
C TRP A 26 3.97 9.74 16.74
N GLN A 27 2.86 10.48 16.59
CA GLN A 27 2.30 10.79 15.28
C GLN A 27 3.27 11.62 14.41
N LEU A 28 3.98 12.59 14.97
CA LEU A 28 5.00 13.34 14.23
C LEU A 28 6.18 12.46 13.79
N GLN A 29 6.66 11.58 14.67
CA GLN A 29 7.70 10.61 14.32
C GLN A 29 7.22 9.67 13.21
N ARG A 30 5.98 9.17 13.31
CA ARG A 30 5.36 8.31 12.28
C ARG A 30 5.20 9.03 10.95
N LYS A 31 4.85 10.32 10.97
CA LYS A 31 4.82 11.17 9.77
C LYS A 31 6.19 11.22 9.10
N ALA A 32 7.24 11.55 9.86
CA ALA A 32 8.60 11.68 9.35
C ALA A 32 9.12 10.37 8.77
N TRP A 33 8.89 9.25 9.47
CA TRP A 33 9.18 7.91 8.96
C TRP A 33 8.47 7.64 7.62
N LYS A 34 7.17 7.95 7.54
CA LYS A 34 6.38 7.70 6.34
C LYS A 34 6.81 8.58 5.17
N ASP A 35 7.16 9.83 5.43
CA ASP A 35 7.69 10.74 4.41
C ASP A 35 9.04 10.23 3.86
N ALA A 36 9.93 9.74 4.72
CA ALA A 36 11.19 9.14 4.31
C ALA A 36 10.96 7.91 3.43
N LEU A 37 10.00 7.05 3.79
CA LEU A 37 9.61 5.88 2.99
C LEU A 37 9.07 6.29 1.61
N ILE A 38 8.15 7.26 1.56
CA ILE A 38 7.61 7.79 0.30
C ILE A 38 8.73 8.41 -0.55
N GLY A 39 9.69 9.11 0.07
CA GLY A 39 10.88 9.64 -0.59
C GLY A 39 11.70 8.54 -1.28
N GLN A 40 12.02 7.47 -0.56
CA GLN A 40 12.74 6.31 -1.11
C GLN A 40 12.01 5.68 -2.31
N LEU A 41 10.69 5.52 -2.21
CA LEU A 41 9.88 4.99 -3.31
C LEU A 41 9.91 5.90 -4.55
N ARG A 42 9.86 7.23 -4.36
CA ARG A 42 9.96 8.20 -5.46
C ARG A 42 11.32 8.14 -6.14
N GLU A 43 12.40 8.10 -5.37
CA GLU A 43 13.75 7.97 -5.92
C GLU A 43 13.90 6.66 -6.71
N GLN A 44 13.40 5.55 -6.15
CA GLN A 44 13.51 4.25 -6.78
C GLN A 44 12.73 4.15 -8.09
N THR A 45 11.48 4.62 -8.12
CA THR A 45 10.65 4.65 -9.33
C THR A 45 11.08 5.71 -10.34
N GLY A 46 11.91 6.67 -9.94
CA GLY A 46 12.51 7.67 -10.83
C GLY A 46 13.73 7.15 -11.61
N ARG A 47 14.25 5.96 -11.28
CA ARG A 47 15.40 5.38 -11.97
C ARG A 47 15.03 4.92 -13.39
N VAL A 48 16.04 4.83 -14.26
CA VAL A 48 15.88 4.21 -15.58
C VAL A 48 15.50 2.73 -15.40
N PRO A 49 14.48 2.22 -16.12
CA PRO A 49 14.12 0.81 -16.07
C PRO A 49 15.30 -0.08 -16.42
N ALA A 50 15.63 -1.01 -15.53
CA ALA A 50 16.68 -2.00 -15.78
C ALA A 50 16.10 -3.21 -16.51
N ALA A 51 16.91 -3.93 -17.29
CA ALA A 51 16.49 -5.22 -17.80
C ALA A 51 16.11 -6.16 -16.64
N TYR A 52 14.95 -6.82 -16.74
CA TYR A 52 14.44 -7.71 -15.69
C TYR A 52 15.44 -8.80 -15.29
N SER A 53 16.19 -9.35 -16.25
CA SER A 53 17.27 -10.32 -15.95
C SER A 53 18.36 -9.76 -15.04
N SER A 54 18.72 -8.48 -15.22
CA SER A 54 19.74 -7.82 -14.41
C SER A 54 19.24 -7.46 -13.01
N TRP A 55 17.92 -7.28 -12.85
CA TRP A 55 17.31 -7.11 -11.53
C TRP A 55 17.29 -8.44 -10.75
N LEU A 56 16.98 -9.56 -11.42
CA LEU A 56 16.94 -10.89 -10.80
C LEU A 56 18.29 -11.33 -10.21
N THR A 57 19.38 -11.07 -10.92
CA THR A 57 20.73 -11.49 -10.51
C THR A 57 21.44 -10.50 -9.59
N ARG A 58 20.85 -9.32 -9.37
CA ARG A 58 21.45 -8.30 -8.50
C ARG A 58 21.48 -8.79 -7.06
N LYS A 59 22.59 -8.51 -6.36
CA LYS A 59 22.66 -8.69 -4.91
C LYS A 59 21.64 -7.75 -4.24
N LYS A 60 20.59 -8.34 -3.68
CA LYS A 60 19.53 -7.63 -2.98
C LYS A 60 20.07 -7.03 -1.68
N PRO A 61 19.84 -5.74 -1.38
CA PRO A 61 20.21 -5.18 -0.08
C PRO A 61 19.48 -5.95 1.02
N ALA A 62 20.16 -6.22 2.13
CA ALA A 62 19.50 -6.80 3.30
C ALA A 62 18.30 -5.92 3.68
N THR A 63 17.12 -6.54 3.80
CA THR A 63 15.90 -5.84 4.21
C THR A 63 16.14 -5.24 5.59
N ARG A 64 16.25 -3.91 5.70
CA ARG A 64 16.25 -3.25 7.01
C ARG A 64 14.87 -3.49 7.63
N GLN A 65 14.80 -4.41 8.58
CA GLN A 65 13.64 -4.62 9.43
C GLN A 65 13.46 -3.39 10.33
N SER A 66 12.85 -2.32 9.82
CA SER A 66 12.18 -1.35 10.69
C SER A 66 10.69 -1.67 10.65
N GLY A 67 10.09 -1.86 11.82
CA GLY A 67 8.79 -2.52 12.04
C GLY A 67 7.62 -2.16 11.12
N GLU A 68 6.70 -3.14 11.07
CA GLU A 68 5.45 -3.23 10.31
C GLU A 68 5.59 -2.91 8.81
N ASN A 69 5.88 -3.98 8.05
CA ASN A 69 6.07 -4.03 6.60
C ASN A 69 7.30 -3.27 6.08
N PRO A 70 8.52 -3.83 6.23
CA PRO A 70 9.62 -3.39 5.39
C PRO A 70 9.23 -3.70 3.93
N ILE A 71 8.92 -2.67 3.16
CA ILE A 71 8.93 -2.78 1.70
C ILE A 71 10.37 -3.20 1.37
N ALA A 72 10.55 -4.44 0.93
CA ALA A 72 11.89 -4.92 0.59
C ALA A 72 12.49 -3.92 -0.42
N ALA A 73 13.75 -3.52 -0.19
CA ALA A 73 14.39 -2.41 -0.88
C ALA A 73 14.40 -2.54 -2.43
N ASP A 74 14.13 -3.74 -2.95
CA ASP A 74 14.05 -4.01 -4.39
C ASP A 74 12.64 -3.96 -4.99
N LEU A 75 11.59 -3.88 -4.15
CA LEU A 75 10.23 -3.62 -4.62
C LEU A 75 10.13 -2.18 -5.12
N PHE A 76 9.25 -1.95 -6.10
CA PHE A 76 9.11 -0.69 -6.84
C PHE A 76 10.28 -0.35 -7.77
N ALA A 77 11.26 -1.25 -7.94
CA ALA A 77 12.31 -1.06 -8.95
C ALA A 77 11.69 -1.09 -10.35
N PRO A 78 11.98 -0.10 -11.21
CA PRO A 78 11.50 -0.09 -12.59
C PRO A 78 12.27 -1.12 -13.41
N VAL A 79 11.54 -1.90 -14.19
CA VAL A 79 12.09 -2.96 -15.04
C VAL A 79 11.47 -2.95 -16.43
N VAL A 80 12.24 -3.45 -17.38
CA VAL A 80 11.77 -3.79 -18.73
C VAL A 80 11.99 -5.27 -19.00
N ILE A 81 11.00 -5.92 -19.59
CA ILE A 81 11.03 -7.35 -19.93
C ILE A 81 10.48 -7.56 -21.35
N ARG A 82 11.04 -8.52 -22.08
CA ARG A 82 10.58 -8.93 -23.41
C ARG A 82 10.20 -10.40 -23.44
N GLY A 83 9.12 -10.72 -24.15
CA GLY A 83 8.55 -12.06 -24.18
C GLY A 83 7.09 -12.06 -24.62
N ALA A 84 6.38 -13.15 -24.39
CA ALA A 84 5.02 -13.34 -24.86
C ALA A 84 4.02 -13.56 -23.71
N PHE A 85 2.85 -12.94 -23.81
CA PHE A 85 1.75 -13.17 -22.89
C PHE A 85 1.08 -14.53 -23.11
N ARG A 86 0.69 -15.17 -22.01
CA ARG A 86 -0.16 -16.37 -22.01
C ARG A 86 -1.60 -15.97 -21.68
N HIS A 87 -2.29 -15.38 -22.66
CA HIS A 87 -3.65 -14.87 -22.47
C HIS A 87 -4.68 -15.93 -22.05
N ALA A 88 -4.48 -17.19 -22.44
CA ALA A 88 -5.33 -18.31 -22.01
C ALA A 88 -5.29 -18.55 -20.49
N ASP A 89 -4.20 -18.12 -19.83
CA ASP A 89 -3.92 -18.35 -18.42
C ASP A 89 -4.14 -17.07 -17.58
N GLU A 90 -4.90 -16.09 -18.11
CA GLU A 90 -5.28 -14.89 -17.38
C GLU A 90 -6.11 -15.20 -16.13
N ILE A 91 -5.84 -14.45 -15.06
CA ILE A 91 -6.63 -14.44 -13.82
C ILE A 91 -7.04 -13.01 -13.49
N TYR A 92 -8.12 -12.87 -12.70
CA TYR A 92 -8.76 -11.59 -12.43
C TYR A 92 -8.78 -11.30 -10.94
N VAL A 93 -8.19 -10.20 -10.51
CA VAL A 93 -8.26 -9.75 -9.12
C VAL A 93 -9.31 -8.66 -9.02
N PHE A 94 -10.42 -8.93 -8.34
CA PHE A 94 -11.50 -7.98 -8.17
C PHE A 94 -11.01 -6.74 -7.41
N THR A 95 -11.37 -5.56 -7.90
CA THR A 95 -11.05 -4.30 -7.27
C THR A 95 -12.06 -3.22 -7.65
N THR A 96 -11.99 -2.08 -6.98
CA THR A 96 -12.79 -0.90 -7.31
C THR A 96 -11.88 0.25 -7.66
N ARG A 97 -12.08 0.87 -8.82
CA ARG A 97 -11.32 2.06 -9.25
C ARG A 97 -12.28 3.22 -9.48
N ARG A 98 -12.10 4.31 -8.71
CA ARG A 98 -12.97 5.51 -8.75
C ARG A 98 -14.47 5.18 -8.62
N GLY A 99 -14.80 4.32 -7.66
CA GLY A 99 -16.18 3.91 -7.37
C GLY A 99 -16.80 2.94 -8.38
N ARG A 100 -16.05 2.45 -9.37
CA ARG A 100 -16.53 1.47 -10.35
C ARG A 100 -15.87 0.10 -10.11
N PRO A 101 -16.66 -0.99 -10.05
CA PRO A 101 -16.12 -2.33 -9.94
C PRO A 101 -15.39 -2.74 -11.22
N GLY A 102 -14.43 -3.63 -11.07
CA GLY A 102 -13.69 -4.21 -12.18
C GLY A 102 -12.59 -5.13 -11.67
N TYR A 103 -11.60 -5.37 -12.52
CA TYR A 103 -10.59 -6.37 -12.26
C TYR A 103 -9.21 -5.89 -12.66
N LEU A 104 -8.19 -6.24 -11.87
CA LEU A 104 -6.82 -6.26 -12.34
C LEU A 104 -6.61 -7.56 -13.14
N VAL A 105 -6.05 -7.43 -14.34
CA VAL A 105 -5.77 -8.58 -15.21
C VAL A 105 -4.34 -9.01 -15.01
N LEU A 106 -4.16 -10.14 -14.31
CA LEU A 106 -2.85 -10.77 -14.15
C LEU A 106 -2.67 -11.82 -15.23
N THR A 107 -1.59 -11.71 -15.98
CA THR A 107 -1.29 -12.60 -17.10
C THR A 107 0.10 -13.19 -16.93
N PRO A 108 0.29 -14.52 -17.05
CA PRO A 108 1.62 -15.09 -17.09
C PRO A 108 2.37 -14.61 -18.33
N PHE A 109 3.61 -14.23 -18.16
CA PHE A 109 4.48 -13.74 -19.22
C PHE A 109 5.68 -14.65 -19.37
N LYS A 110 5.75 -15.33 -20.51
CA LYS A 110 6.87 -16.19 -20.87
C LYS A 110 7.98 -15.33 -21.41
N TRP A 111 9.18 -15.48 -20.85
CA TRP A 111 10.35 -14.72 -21.25
C TRP A 111 11.56 -15.65 -21.25
N ARG A 112 12.31 -15.68 -22.35
CA ARG A 112 13.45 -16.60 -22.55
C ARG A 112 13.05 -18.06 -22.21
N ASN A 113 14.01 -18.89 -21.77
CA ASN A 113 13.82 -20.25 -21.29
C ASN A 113 13.73 -20.32 -19.75
N ALA A 114 13.18 -19.29 -19.12
CA ALA A 114 13.06 -19.19 -17.67
C ALA A 114 11.62 -19.44 -17.21
N LYS A 115 11.46 -19.56 -15.89
CA LYS A 115 10.16 -19.53 -15.21
C LYS A 115 9.40 -18.26 -15.62
N ALA A 116 8.11 -18.39 -15.94
CA ALA A 116 7.30 -17.24 -16.33
C ALA A 116 7.16 -16.25 -15.16
N VAL A 117 6.79 -15.01 -15.44
CA VAL A 117 6.51 -14.01 -14.40
C VAL A 117 5.08 -13.52 -14.54
N TRP A 118 4.40 -13.25 -13.42
CA TRP A 118 3.10 -12.59 -13.45
C TRP A 118 3.26 -11.13 -13.82
N ILE A 119 2.48 -10.67 -14.80
CA ILE A 119 2.34 -9.26 -15.13
C ILE A 119 0.91 -8.83 -14.81
N ASN A 120 0.74 -7.91 -13.86
CA ASN A 120 -0.50 -7.17 -13.73
C ASN A 120 -0.54 -6.13 -14.86
N ARG A 121 -1.36 -6.40 -15.88
CA ARG A 121 -1.56 -5.53 -17.04
C ARG A 121 -2.39 -4.29 -16.71
N GLY A 122 -3.02 -4.29 -15.53
CA GLY A 122 -3.81 -3.21 -14.99
C GLY A 122 -5.32 -3.47 -14.97
N PHE A 123 -6.06 -2.40 -14.71
CA PHE A 123 -7.51 -2.45 -14.47
C PHE A 123 -8.31 -2.60 -15.77
N VAL A 124 -9.39 -3.37 -15.73
CA VAL A 124 -10.49 -3.40 -16.70
C VAL A 124 -11.84 -3.24 -15.99
N PRO A 125 -12.81 -2.53 -16.57
CA PRO A 125 -14.21 -2.60 -16.15
C PRO A 125 -14.73 -4.03 -16.25
N GLU A 126 -15.77 -4.36 -15.47
CA GLU A 126 -16.38 -5.69 -15.46
C GLU A 126 -16.81 -6.19 -16.84
N ALA A 127 -17.42 -5.32 -17.65
CA ALA A 127 -17.84 -5.64 -19.02
C ALA A 127 -16.67 -6.00 -19.97
N LEU A 128 -15.43 -5.67 -19.59
CA LEU A 128 -14.21 -5.94 -20.36
C LEU A 128 -13.31 -7.00 -19.71
N ARG A 129 -13.84 -7.77 -18.74
CA ARG A 129 -13.09 -8.82 -18.05
C ARG A 129 -12.62 -9.90 -19.03
N GLU A 130 -13.56 -10.45 -19.79
CA GLU A 130 -13.29 -11.59 -20.67
C GLU A 130 -12.41 -11.20 -21.86
N PRO A 131 -11.42 -12.02 -22.25
CA PRO A 131 -10.50 -11.71 -23.36
C PRO A 131 -11.21 -11.35 -24.67
N ASP A 132 -12.33 -12.03 -24.97
CA ASP A 132 -13.12 -11.82 -26.19
C ASP A 132 -13.76 -10.43 -26.30
N THR A 133 -14.00 -9.77 -25.17
CA THR A 133 -14.55 -8.41 -25.15
C THR A 133 -13.48 -7.34 -25.40
N ARG A 134 -12.19 -7.73 -25.41
CA ARG A 134 -11.04 -6.84 -25.59
C ARG A 134 -9.95 -7.49 -26.46
N ARG A 135 -10.35 -8.13 -27.56
CA ARG A 135 -9.45 -8.88 -28.46
C ARG A 135 -8.24 -8.09 -28.95
N SER A 136 -8.38 -6.79 -29.20
CA SER A 136 -7.26 -5.91 -29.59
C SER A 136 -6.14 -5.88 -28.55
N SER A 137 -6.46 -6.11 -27.27
CA SER A 137 -5.49 -6.15 -26.18
C SER A 137 -4.74 -7.48 -26.07
N LEU A 138 -5.09 -8.51 -26.85
CA LEU A 138 -4.48 -9.83 -26.81
C LEU A 138 -3.28 -9.87 -27.76
N LEU A 139 -2.24 -9.13 -27.38
CA LEU A 139 -1.00 -9.00 -28.14
C LEU A 139 -0.39 -10.39 -28.39
N GLN A 140 -0.13 -10.69 -29.66
CA GLN A 140 0.49 -11.94 -30.09
C GLN A 140 2.00 -11.77 -30.27
N GLY A 141 2.75 -12.85 -30.03
CA GLY A 141 4.20 -12.85 -30.20
C GLY A 141 4.97 -12.13 -29.08
N ASP A 142 6.22 -11.79 -29.39
CA ASP A 142 7.11 -11.10 -28.45
C ASP A 142 6.78 -9.61 -28.38
N VAL A 143 6.58 -9.14 -27.14
CA VAL A 143 6.31 -7.75 -26.80
C VAL A 143 7.23 -7.30 -25.69
N GLU A 144 7.43 -5.98 -25.59
CA GLU A 144 8.13 -5.36 -24.48
C GLU A 144 7.12 -4.84 -23.46
N VAL A 145 7.38 -5.12 -22.18
CA VAL A 145 6.59 -4.60 -21.06
C VAL A 145 7.51 -3.83 -20.13
N GLN A 146 7.10 -2.60 -19.81
CA GLN A 146 7.72 -1.76 -18.81
C GLN A 146 6.82 -1.67 -17.58
N GLY A 147 7.42 -1.65 -16.40
CA GLY A 147 6.67 -1.67 -15.16
C GLY A 147 7.56 -1.60 -13.93
N ILE A 148 6.97 -1.86 -12.77
CA ILE A 148 7.68 -1.92 -11.49
C ILE A 148 7.53 -3.28 -10.83
N ILE A 149 8.55 -3.72 -10.10
CA ILE A 149 8.47 -4.94 -9.31
C ILE A 149 7.55 -4.75 -8.11
N ARG A 150 6.68 -5.71 -7.84
CA ARG A 150 5.81 -5.76 -6.66
C ARG A 150 5.88 -7.14 -6.01
N GLY A 151 5.74 -7.18 -4.68
CA GLY A 151 5.67 -8.42 -3.92
C GLY A 151 4.24 -8.94 -3.83
N PRO A 152 4.03 -10.23 -3.52
CA PRO A 152 2.71 -10.80 -3.27
C PRO A 152 2.00 -10.08 -2.13
N GLU A 153 0.68 -10.10 -2.16
CA GLU A 153 -0.16 -9.56 -1.09
C GLU A 153 -0.44 -10.61 -0.03
N SER A 154 -0.56 -10.20 1.23
CA SER A 154 -0.99 -11.10 2.31
C SER A 154 -2.51 -11.24 2.31
N VAL A 155 -2.98 -12.47 2.45
CA VAL A 155 -4.40 -12.77 2.63
C VAL A 155 -4.82 -12.40 4.05
N GLY A 156 -5.77 -11.49 4.19
CA GLY A 156 -6.30 -11.06 5.48
C GLY A 156 -7.47 -11.93 5.94
N TRP A 157 -7.83 -11.84 7.22
CA TRP A 157 -8.96 -12.59 7.80
C TRP A 157 -10.31 -12.30 7.12
N PHE A 158 -10.47 -11.11 6.53
CA PHE A 158 -11.68 -10.69 5.82
C PHE A 158 -11.57 -10.82 4.29
N SER A 159 -10.47 -11.38 3.79
CA SER A 159 -10.32 -11.62 2.35
C SER A 159 -11.28 -12.73 1.92
N PRO A 160 -12.18 -12.49 0.95
CA PRO A 160 -13.07 -13.54 0.45
C PRO A 160 -12.29 -14.68 -0.19
N ALA A 161 -12.84 -15.89 -0.13
CA ALA A 161 -12.29 -17.02 -0.84
C ALA A 161 -12.36 -16.79 -2.37
N PRO A 162 -11.35 -17.24 -3.15
CA PRO A 162 -11.36 -17.07 -4.60
C PRO A 162 -12.42 -17.94 -5.29
N ASP A 163 -13.05 -17.42 -6.34
CA ASP A 163 -13.87 -18.20 -7.26
C ASP A 163 -12.96 -18.76 -8.37
N ARG A 164 -12.44 -19.97 -8.12
CA ARG A 164 -11.49 -20.63 -9.02
C ARG A 164 -12.08 -20.99 -10.38
N ALA A 165 -13.38 -21.30 -10.44
CA ALA A 165 -14.05 -21.63 -11.68
C ALA A 165 -14.11 -20.43 -12.63
N LYS A 166 -14.35 -19.23 -12.08
CA LYS A 166 -14.32 -17.97 -12.83
C LYS A 166 -12.95 -17.31 -12.90
N ARG A 167 -11.92 -17.91 -12.30
CA ARG A 167 -10.55 -17.36 -12.17
C ARG A 167 -10.53 -15.99 -11.46
N ILE A 168 -11.45 -15.79 -10.51
CA ILE A 168 -11.58 -14.54 -9.74
C ILE A 168 -10.93 -14.69 -8.38
N TRP A 169 -10.09 -13.72 -8.07
CA TRP A 169 -9.34 -13.58 -6.84
C TRP A 169 -9.64 -12.21 -6.21
N TYR A 170 -9.31 -12.06 -4.94
CA TYR A 170 -9.53 -10.81 -4.18
C TYR A 170 -8.24 -10.21 -3.61
N THR A 171 -7.13 -10.94 -3.75
CA THR A 171 -5.77 -10.54 -3.36
C THR A 171 -4.79 -11.13 -4.36
N ILE A 172 -3.64 -10.48 -4.56
CA ILE A 172 -2.54 -11.03 -5.37
C ILE A 172 -1.72 -12.03 -4.53
N ASP A 173 -2.34 -13.15 -4.15
CA ASP A 173 -1.64 -14.29 -3.54
C ASP A 173 -1.01 -15.14 -4.65
N LEU A 174 0.24 -14.83 -5.01
CA LEU A 174 0.91 -15.51 -6.12
C LEU A 174 1.09 -17.01 -5.89
N ALA A 175 1.25 -17.46 -4.63
CA ALA A 175 1.43 -18.88 -4.35
C ALA A 175 0.14 -19.66 -4.61
N ALA A 176 -1.01 -19.12 -4.21
CA ALA A 176 -2.30 -19.73 -4.49
C ALA A 176 -2.71 -19.58 -5.97
N ILE A 177 -2.47 -18.41 -6.57
CA ILE A 177 -2.79 -18.13 -7.99
C ILE A 177 -1.99 -19.06 -8.91
N THR A 178 -0.67 -19.22 -8.69
CA THR A 178 0.16 -20.09 -9.54
C THR A 178 -0.30 -21.55 -9.49
N LYS A 179 -0.83 -22.04 -8.36
CA LYS A 179 -1.41 -23.40 -8.27
C LYS A 179 -2.68 -23.59 -9.12
N SER A 180 -3.33 -22.51 -9.55
CA SER A 180 -4.54 -22.56 -10.38
C SER A 180 -4.26 -22.63 -11.88
N VAL A 181 -3.00 -22.46 -12.29
CA VAL A 181 -2.57 -22.53 -13.69
C VAL A 181 -1.59 -23.69 -13.90
N LYS A 182 -1.52 -24.22 -15.13
CA LYS A 182 -0.65 -25.36 -15.48
C LYS A 182 0.74 -24.94 -15.98
N ILE A 183 1.20 -23.75 -15.59
CA ILE A 183 2.46 -23.15 -16.03
C ILE A 183 3.29 -22.83 -14.78
N ASP A 184 4.59 -23.06 -14.86
CA ASP A 184 5.51 -22.63 -13.80
C ASP A 184 5.71 -21.10 -13.87
N VAL A 185 5.25 -20.41 -12.83
CA VAL A 185 5.29 -18.94 -12.72
C VAL A 185 5.87 -18.50 -11.39
N GLU A 186 6.73 -17.49 -11.39
CA GLU A 186 7.38 -16.91 -10.21
C GLU A 186 6.35 -16.46 -9.15
N THR A 187 6.61 -16.80 -7.89
CA THR A 187 5.68 -16.58 -6.77
C THR A 187 6.17 -15.56 -5.75
N THR A 188 7.43 -15.12 -5.84
CA THR A 188 8.03 -14.17 -4.91
C THR A 188 7.78 -12.71 -5.31
N HIS A 189 7.41 -12.46 -6.57
CA HIS A 189 7.11 -11.12 -7.08
C HIS A 189 6.31 -11.18 -8.38
N PHE A 190 5.73 -10.05 -8.75
CA PHE A 190 5.11 -9.79 -10.05
C PHE A 190 5.54 -8.43 -10.60
N ILE A 191 5.22 -8.15 -11.86
CA ILE A 191 5.45 -6.86 -12.50
C ILE A 191 4.12 -6.13 -12.61
N GLU A 192 4.03 -4.92 -12.07
CA GLU A 192 2.92 -4.00 -12.32
C GLU A 192 3.24 -3.20 -13.58
N ALA A 193 2.49 -3.41 -14.66
CA ALA A 193 2.69 -2.70 -15.91
C ALA A 193 2.38 -1.19 -15.75
N ASP A 194 3.17 -0.37 -16.43
CA ASP A 194 2.99 1.07 -16.43
C ASP A 194 1.78 1.52 -17.28
N ARG A 195 1.70 2.82 -17.60
CA ARG A 195 0.60 3.38 -18.39
C ARG A 195 0.80 3.28 -19.91
N THR A 196 1.75 2.49 -20.39
CA THR A 196 1.92 2.24 -21.82
C THR A 196 0.58 1.77 -22.41
N PRO A 197 0.03 2.47 -23.43
CA PRO A 197 -1.30 2.15 -23.94
C PRO A 197 -1.38 0.74 -24.53
N ASN A 198 -2.36 -0.04 -24.07
CA ASN A 198 -2.75 -1.29 -24.74
C ASN A 198 -3.68 -0.97 -25.93
N PRO A 199 -3.60 -1.69 -27.07
CA PRO A 199 -4.54 -1.49 -28.16
C PRO A 199 -6.00 -1.77 -27.73
N GLY A 200 -6.92 -0.87 -28.08
CA GLY A 200 -8.29 -0.84 -27.56
C GLY A 200 -8.44 -0.17 -26.19
N GLY A 201 -7.33 0.35 -25.60
CA GLY A 201 -7.34 1.21 -24.43
C GLY A 201 -7.48 0.49 -23.07
N TRP A 202 -7.47 -0.84 -23.07
CA TRP A 202 -7.60 -1.70 -21.89
C TRP A 202 -6.73 -2.97 -22.05
N PRO A 203 -6.26 -3.61 -20.97
CA PRO A 203 -6.24 -3.15 -19.58
C PRO A 203 -5.46 -1.84 -19.39
N ARG A 204 -5.71 -1.12 -18.29
CA ARG A 204 -4.99 0.12 -17.98
C ARG A 204 -4.13 -0.05 -16.75
N GLY A 205 -2.82 -0.15 -16.98
CA GLY A 205 -1.82 -0.11 -15.92
C GLY A 205 -1.85 1.19 -15.12
N GLN A 206 -0.89 1.32 -14.21
CA GLN A 206 -0.81 2.46 -13.30
C GLN A 206 0.56 3.10 -13.37
N ASP A 207 0.58 4.43 -13.31
CA ASP A 207 1.85 5.15 -13.17
C ASP A 207 2.30 5.00 -11.72
N ALA A 208 3.47 4.39 -11.53
CA ALA A 208 4.07 4.20 -10.22
C ALA A 208 4.20 5.54 -9.47
N LYS A 209 4.51 6.64 -10.16
CA LYS A 209 4.61 7.98 -9.55
C LYS A 209 3.26 8.48 -9.08
N GLU A 210 2.20 8.24 -9.86
CA GLU A 210 0.82 8.58 -9.46
C GLU A 210 0.38 7.74 -8.25
N PHE A 211 0.66 6.44 -8.25
CA PHE A 211 0.40 5.55 -7.12
C PHE A 211 1.10 6.05 -5.84
N ILE A 212 2.39 6.37 -5.92
CA ILE A 212 3.17 6.86 -4.77
C ILE A 212 2.66 8.22 -4.27
N ARG A 213 2.26 9.12 -5.18
CA ARG A 213 1.66 10.42 -4.81
C ARG A 213 0.33 10.25 -4.09
N ALA A 214 -0.42 9.21 -4.40
CA ALA A 214 -1.71 8.92 -3.78
C ALA A 214 -1.61 8.25 -2.39
N ILE A 215 -0.42 7.87 -1.93
CA ILE A 215 -0.22 7.27 -0.59
C ILE A 215 -0.63 8.29 0.49
N PRO A 216 -1.70 8.06 1.27
CA PRO A 216 -2.16 9.04 2.24
C PRO A 216 -1.18 9.19 3.41
N ASN A 217 -0.85 10.41 3.82
CA ASN A 217 -0.11 10.68 5.06
C ASN A 217 -0.90 11.66 5.95
N LYS A 218 -1.73 11.12 6.85
CA LYS A 218 -2.63 11.90 7.72
C LYS A 218 -2.06 12.19 9.13
N HIS A 219 -0.83 11.74 9.40
CA HIS A 219 -0.25 11.74 10.75
C HIS A 219 -0.11 13.15 11.35
N PHE A 220 0.12 14.18 10.52
CA PHE A 220 0.15 15.57 10.99
C PHE A 220 -1.20 16.03 11.57
N GLY A 221 -2.31 15.73 10.86
CA GLY A 221 -3.65 16.07 11.34
C GLY A 221 -3.97 15.39 12.66
N TYR A 222 -3.61 14.12 12.81
CA TYR A 222 -3.76 13.41 14.08
C TYR A 222 -2.88 13.99 15.19
N ALA A 223 -1.63 14.37 14.90
CA ALA A 223 -0.77 15.04 15.87
C ALA A 223 -1.43 16.32 16.41
N LEU A 224 -2.01 17.13 15.52
CA LEU A 224 -2.74 18.34 15.92
C LEU A 224 -3.96 18.02 16.80
N THR A 225 -4.69 16.94 16.50
CA THR A 225 -5.79 16.46 17.37
C THR A 225 -5.28 16.15 18.78
N TRP A 226 -4.21 15.38 18.91
CA TRP A 226 -3.68 14.99 20.22
C TRP A 226 -3.14 16.18 21.02
N PHE A 227 -2.41 17.09 20.37
CA PHE A 227 -1.94 18.30 21.04
C PHE A 227 -3.08 19.28 21.35
N GLY A 228 -4.10 19.36 20.51
CA GLY A 228 -5.31 20.14 20.79
C GLY A 228 -6.08 19.62 22.01
N LEU A 229 -6.23 18.30 22.13
CA LEU A 229 -6.81 17.67 23.32
C LEU A 229 -5.95 17.91 24.57
N ALA A 230 -4.62 17.85 24.45
CA ALA A 230 -3.71 18.17 25.55
C ALA A 230 -3.88 19.62 26.02
N ALA A 231 -3.95 20.57 25.09
CA ALA A 231 -4.19 21.98 25.40
C ALA A 231 -5.57 22.19 26.06
N GLY A 232 -6.61 21.57 25.52
CA GLY A 232 -7.95 21.61 26.09
C GLY A 232 -8.00 21.07 27.52
N LEU A 233 -7.32 19.95 27.79
CA LEU A 233 -7.20 19.38 29.13
C LEU A 233 -6.53 20.36 30.11
N CYS A 234 -5.43 21.00 29.71
CA CYS A 234 -4.75 22.03 30.52
C CYS A 234 -5.67 23.23 30.80
N ILE A 235 -6.43 23.69 29.81
CA ILE A 235 -7.36 24.82 29.94
C ILE A 235 -8.46 24.49 30.96
N VAL A 236 -9.16 23.37 30.76
CA VAL A 236 -10.26 22.95 31.64
C VAL A 236 -9.76 22.74 33.07
N TYR A 237 -8.64 22.06 33.23
CA TYR A 237 -8.03 21.84 34.53
C TYR A 237 -7.59 23.15 35.20
N GLY A 238 -6.99 24.08 34.45
CA GLY A 238 -6.60 25.39 34.96
C GLY A 238 -7.78 26.22 35.45
N PHE A 239 -8.90 26.24 34.71
CA PHE A 239 -10.14 26.88 35.16
C PHE A 239 -10.70 26.25 36.43
N PHE A 240 -10.70 24.92 36.50
CA PHE A 240 -11.16 24.18 37.68
C PHE A 240 -10.30 24.48 38.93
N VAL A 241 -8.97 24.49 38.80
CA VAL A 241 -8.10 24.85 39.94
C VAL A 241 -8.33 26.30 40.36
N ARG A 242 -8.47 27.23 39.41
CA ARG A 242 -8.76 28.64 39.70
C ARG A 242 -10.09 28.80 40.43
N SER A 243 -11.14 28.07 40.08
CA SER A 243 -12.43 28.16 40.77
C SER A 243 -12.33 27.66 42.22
N GLN A 244 -11.66 26.52 42.44
CA GLN A 244 -11.43 25.97 43.79
C GLN A 244 -10.62 26.92 44.69
N LEU A 245 -9.59 27.58 44.14
CA LEU A 245 -8.80 28.56 44.89
C LEU A 245 -9.63 29.79 45.30
N ARG A 246 -10.51 30.29 44.41
CA ARG A 246 -11.38 31.44 44.72
C ARG A 246 -12.38 31.12 45.83
N GLU A 247 -13.00 29.96 45.79
CA GLU A 247 -13.92 29.49 46.85
C GLU A 247 -13.20 29.40 48.20
N SER A 248 -11.98 28.82 48.23
CA SER A 248 -11.21 28.67 49.46
C SER A 248 -10.73 29.98 50.11
N VAL A 249 -10.68 31.07 49.35
CA VAL A 249 -10.33 32.42 49.84
C VAL A 249 -11.58 33.17 50.32
N ALA A 250 -12.75 32.92 49.73
CA ALA A 250 -14.01 33.52 50.14
C ALA A 250 -14.57 32.94 51.45
N ASP A 251 -14.23 31.68 51.77
CA ASP A 251 -14.63 31.00 53.01
C ASP A 251 -13.70 31.30 54.22
N ARG A 252 -12.69 32.18 54.07
CA ARG A 252 -11.81 32.64 55.16
C ARG A 252 -12.08 34.10 55.52
#